data_AF-G1N0C2-F1
#
_entry.id   AF-G1N0C2-F1
#
_cell.length_a   1.000
_cell.length_b   1.000
_cell.length_c   1.000
_cell.angle_alpha   90.00
_cell.angle_beta   90.00
_cell.angle_gamma   90.00
#
_symmetry.space_group_name_H-M   'P 1'
#
loop_
_entity.id
_entity.type
_entity.pdbx_description
1 polymer ?
#
loop_
_entity_poly.entity_id
_entity_poly.type
_entity_poly.pdbx_seq_one_letter_code
_entity_poly.pdbx_strand_id
1 'polypeptide(L)'
;MSLQASVPSLTSEPSSITSVPAGDHYTMMDFAAVYFRECCLVMACGAERPLGHFLAPWQDHLCLHPSIILYFAALMRFMGDQPKLKNQDDAQCAYEILQENLHDEVYSRLVPTHSVLRGWLLLNLLTGFFLPSNTLMPYATKFLQQASSDPSKIARICQSNLRKNFMYGGRRHLPFPVEMEALLVLMGRGVRILPGCSIYLLLSSLQVAKELLQEICEQMGAGEQEEMQEFALFAIRSTNILVTVNLRRLTWKTPLHFEDKIYTDIHYGQVSNEDGSQLVSTFWHREDLKEYIPKSLQSRISTETLQNHLDRLLRTMQPLRPVDAKIQFIEHVMKQPLFGYNIFLVEKVSNSTIPVPCYFGVNKEQIIVVDSITQELCHIIPLKELQRMRILRPTSEQGLPGIELNYGSAASPKTLWIELSQVSHQP
;
A
#
# COMPACT_ATOMS: atom_id res chain seq x y z
N MET A 1 40.12 34.59 7.88
CA MET A 1 40.83 33.43 8.45
C MET A 1 40.06 32.18 8.03
N SER A 2 40.54 31.57 6.95
CA SER A 2 39.99 30.41 6.26
C SER A 2 40.52 29.12 6.91
N LEU A 3 39.64 28.28 7.43
CA LEU A 3 39.97 26.94 7.88
C LEU A 3 39.82 25.98 6.69
N GLN A 4 40.97 25.56 6.17
CA GLN A 4 41.13 24.57 5.11
C GLN A 4 41.00 23.18 5.76
N ALA A 5 39.96 22.43 5.39
CA ALA A 5 39.78 21.05 5.81
C ALA A 5 40.66 20.13 4.95
N SER A 6 41.58 19.42 5.59
CA SER A 6 42.47 18.42 5.00
C SER A 6 41.68 17.17 4.57
N VAL A 7 41.81 16.82 3.29
CA VAL A 7 41.24 15.62 2.65
C VAL A 7 42.09 14.40 3.00
N PRO A 8 41.51 13.28 3.49
CA PRO A 8 42.23 12.00 3.52
C PRO A 8 42.21 11.38 2.11
N SER A 9 43.40 11.07 1.62
CA SER A 9 43.67 10.38 0.35
C SER A 9 43.04 8.98 0.32
N LEU A 10 42.19 8.75 -0.69
CA LEU A 10 41.66 7.45 -1.09
C LEU A 10 42.78 6.56 -1.63
N THR A 11 43.27 5.63 -0.81
CA THR A 11 43.97 4.44 -1.31
C THR A 11 42.91 3.47 -1.82
N SER A 12 42.87 3.29 -3.14
CA SER A 12 42.02 2.33 -3.84
C SER A 12 42.40 0.90 -3.44
N GLU A 13 41.50 0.20 -2.75
CA GLU A 13 41.55 -1.27 -2.70
C GLU A 13 41.19 -1.83 -4.09
N PRO A 14 41.79 -2.97 -4.52
CA PRO A 14 41.48 -3.56 -5.80
C PRO A 14 40.05 -4.11 -5.75
N SER A 15 39.17 -3.52 -6.55
CA SER A 15 37.86 -4.11 -6.84
C SER A 15 38.10 -5.39 -7.63
N SER A 16 37.96 -6.53 -6.97
CA SER A 16 37.85 -7.83 -7.62
C SER A 16 36.52 -7.88 -8.39
N ILE A 17 36.53 -7.33 -9.61
CA ILE A 17 35.46 -7.51 -10.58
C ILE A 17 35.57 -8.94 -11.09
N THR A 18 34.95 -9.90 -10.40
CA THR A 18 34.70 -11.21 -10.98
C THR A 18 33.59 -11.02 -12.01
N SER A 19 33.98 -10.94 -13.28
CA SER A 19 33.06 -10.90 -14.42
C SER A 19 32.15 -12.12 -14.40
N VAL A 20 30.83 -11.92 -14.40
CA VAL A 20 29.85 -12.96 -14.70
C VAL A 20 30.26 -13.60 -16.04
N PRO A 21 30.38 -14.93 -16.15
CA PRO A 21 30.81 -15.56 -17.40
C PRO A 21 29.87 -15.13 -18.53
N ALA A 22 30.45 -14.61 -19.62
CA ALA A 22 29.69 -14.24 -20.81
C ALA A 22 29.12 -15.51 -21.46
N GLY A 23 27.82 -15.75 -21.27
CA GLY A 23 27.07 -16.87 -21.88
C GLY A 23 25.89 -17.34 -21.02
N ASP A 24 24.89 -17.96 -21.65
CA ASP A 24 23.65 -18.45 -21.01
C ASP A 24 23.82 -19.73 -20.16
N HIS A 25 25.04 -20.13 -19.81
CA HIS A 25 25.34 -21.43 -19.18
C HIS A 25 25.92 -21.34 -17.76
N TYR A 26 25.57 -20.29 -17.00
CA TYR A 26 25.91 -20.21 -15.57
C TYR A 26 24.78 -20.75 -14.67
N THR A 27 25.12 -21.33 -13.52
CA THR A 27 24.19 -21.91 -12.54
C THR A 27 24.54 -21.42 -11.13
N MET A 28 23.60 -21.57 -10.20
CA MET A 28 23.86 -21.28 -8.79
C MET A 28 24.93 -22.21 -8.18
N MET A 29 25.18 -23.38 -8.77
CA MET A 29 26.29 -24.25 -8.39
C MET A 29 27.64 -23.65 -8.80
N ASP A 30 27.72 -22.99 -9.96
CA ASP A 30 28.94 -22.30 -10.41
C ASP A 30 29.28 -21.12 -9.49
N PHE A 31 28.26 -20.35 -9.09
CA PHE A 31 28.43 -19.32 -8.05
C PHE A 31 28.96 -19.95 -6.76
N ALA A 32 28.33 -21.05 -6.31
CA ALA A 32 28.71 -21.64 -5.05
C ALA A 32 30.15 -22.18 -5.06
N ALA A 33 30.58 -22.78 -6.18
CA ALA A 33 31.94 -23.30 -6.33
C ALA A 33 33.02 -22.21 -6.27
N VAL A 34 32.71 -21.01 -6.76
CA VAL A 34 33.64 -19.87 -6.77
C VAL A 34 33.70 -19.19 -5.41
N TYR A 35 32.55 -18.96 -4.77
CA TYR A 35 32.44 -18.12 -3.58
C TYR A 35 32.40 -18.91 -2.26
N PHE A 36 32.06 -20.20 -2.28
CA PHE A 36 32.08 -21.09 -1.11
C PHE A 36 33.08 -22.23 -1.33
N ARG A 37 34.37 -21.88 -1.33
CA ARG A 37 35.52 -22.76 -1.67
C ARG A 37 35.59 -24.12 -0.96
N GLU A 38 34.90 -24.33 0.17
CA GLU A 38 34.92 -25.60 0.91
C GLU A 38 33.57 -26.35 0.97
N CYS A 39 32.45 -25.72 0.60
CA CYS A 39 31.14 -26.37 0.70
C CYS A 39 30.76 -27.20 -0.53
N CYS A 40 31.40 -26.95 -1.69
CA CYS A 40 31.07 -27.59 -2.96
C CYS A 40 31.74 -28.96 -3.17
N LEU A 41 32.80 -29.30 -2.43
CA LEU A 41 33.52 -30.58 -2.59
C LEU A 41 32.66 -31.82 -2.26
N VAL A 42 31.53 -31.66 -1.57
CA VAL A 42 30.61 -32.76 -1.23
C VAL A 42 29.53 -33.00 -2.29
N MET A 43 29.28 -32.04 -3.19
CA MET A 43 28.18 -32.12 -4.17
C MET A 43 28.57 -32.75 -5.51
N ALA A 44 29.86 -33.02 -5.76
CA ALA A 44 30.35 -33.58 -7.02
C ALA A 44 30.24 -35.12 -7.14
N CYS A 45 29.77 -35.81 -6.10
CA CYS A 45 29.58 -37.26 -6.14
C CYS A 45 28.11 -37.59 -6.42
N GLY A 46 27.79 -37.85 -7.68
CA GLY A 46 26.48 -38.36 -8.09
C GLY A 46 26.15 -39.66 -7.37
N ALA A 47 25.16 -39.61 -6.49
CA ALA A 47 24.36 -40.75 -6.06
C ALA A 47 23.17 -40.24 -5.24
N GLU A 48 21.99 -40.74 -5.53
CA GLU A 48 20.80 -40.67 -4.69
C GLU A 48 21.17 -41.00 -3.23
N ARG A 49 21.18 -40.01 -2.35
CA ARG A 49 21.37 -40.23 -0.90
C ARG A 49 20.44 -39.34 -0.09
N PRO A 50 19.93 -39.83 1.06
CA PRO A 50 18.95 -39.10 1.86
C PRO A 50 19.58 -37.86 2.52
N LEU A 51 18.74 -36.85 2.76
CA LEU A 51 19.02 -35.54 3.36
C LEU A 51 19.93 -35.48 4.60
N GLY A 52 20.22 -36.60 5.27
CA GLY A 52 20.94 -36.66 6.55
C GLY A 52 22.45 -36.36 6.51
N HIS A 53 23.03 -36.08 5.34
CA HIS A 53 24.47 -35.83 5.19
C HIS A 53 24.84 -34.37 4.91
N PHE A 54 23.90 -33.43 5.02
CA PHE A 54 24.22 -31.99 4.97
C PHE A 54 25.02 -31.51 6.18
N LEU A 55 25.19 -32.31 7.24
CA LEU A 55 25.80 -31.91 8.53
C LEU A 55 27.31 -32.14 8.66
N ALA A 56 27.94 -32.98 7.82
CA ALA A 56 29.34 -33.38 8.02
C ALA A 56 30.41 -32.27 7.77
N PRO A 57 30.25 -31.31 6.83
CA PRO A 57 31.31 -30.31 6.58
C PRO A 57 31.36 -29.15 7.59
N TRP A 58 30.43 -29.08 8.56
CA TRP A 58 30.22 -27.86 9.35
C TRP A 58 30.91 -27.84 10.71
N GLN A 59 31.46 -28.97 11.16
CA GLN A 59 32.17 -29.04 12.43
C GLN A 59 33.61 -28.52 12.36
N ASP A 60 34.21 -28.45 11.17
CA ASP A 60 35.62 -28.09 11.01
C ASP A 60 35.87 -26.57 10.87
N HIS A 61 34.82 -25.74 10.75
CA HIS A 61 34.95 -24.29 10.70
C HIS A 61 34.85 -23.64 12.08
N LEU A 62 35.88 -23.88 12.90
CA LEU A 62 36.11 -23.27 14.21
C LEU A 62 36.50 -21.77 14.17
N CYS A 63 36.26 -21.05 13.07
CA CYS A 63 36.66 -19.65 12.88
C CYS A 63 35.55 -18.76 12.29
N LEU A 64 34.27 -19.04 12.57
CA LEU A 64 33.16 -18.17 12.16
C LEU A 64 32.75 -17.24 13.32
N HIS A 65 32.49 -15.97 13.00
CA HIS A 65 31.97 -14.98 13.94
C HIS A 65 30.75 -15.53 14.70
N PRO A 66 30.56 -15.27 16.01
CA PRO A 66 29.47 -15.84 16.80
C PRO A 66 28.07 -15.70 16.18
N SER A 67 27.81 -14.58 15.49
CA SER A 67 26.55 -14.35 14.75
C SER A 67 26.30 -15.39 13.65
N ILE A 68 27.34 -15.83 12.96
CA ILE A 68 27.23 -16.83 11.89
C ILE A 68 26.87 -18.20 12.48
N ILE A 69 27.42 -18.54 13.65
CA ILE A 69 27.10 -19.79 14.36
C ILE A 69 25.64 -19.80 14.82
N LEU A 70 25.19 -18.68 15.41
CA LEU A 70 23.80 -18.53 15.86
C LEU A 70 22.82 -18.58 14.68
N TYR A 71 23.15 -17.89 13.59
CA TYR A 71 22.42 -17.93 12.33
C TYR A 71 22.27 -19.36 11.80
N PHE A 72 23.37 -20.13 11.72
CA PHE A 72 23.32 -21.50 11.22
C PHE A 72 22.51 -22.42 12.14
N ALA A 73 22.62 -22.25 13.46
CA ALA A 73 21.79 -23.00 14.40
C ALA A 73 20.30 -22.70 14.17
N ALA A 74 19.92 -21.44 13.95
CA ALA A 74 18.54 -21.08 13.63
C ALA A 74 18.07 -21.68 12.30
N LEU A 75 18.90 -21.65 11.27
CA LEU A 75 18.61 -22.26 9.97
C LEU A 75 18.36 -23.77 10.08
N MET A 76 19.24 -24.51 10.78
CA MET A 76 19.08 -25.96 10.96
C MET A 76 17.83 -26.32 11.77
N ARG A 77 17.49 -25.52 12.79
CA ARG A 77 16.23 -25.67 13.54
C ARG A 77 15.01 -25.43 12.66
N PHE A 78 15.08 -24.42 11.78
CA PHE A 78 13.98 -24.12 10.85
C PHE A 78 13.81 -25.21 9.78
N MET A 79 14.91 -25.74 9.23
CA MET A 79 14.89 -26.81 8.23
C MET A 79 14.42 -28.16 8.80
N GLY A 80 14.45 -28.31 10.13
CA GLY A 80 14.05 -29.54 10.84
C GLY A 80 15.20 -30.50 11.08
N ASP A 81 16.43 -30.09 10.79
CA ASP A 81 17.65 -30.89 10.95
C ASP A 81 18.19 -30.85 12.39
N GLN A 82 17.76 -29.88 13.19
CA GLN A 82 18.06 -29.78 14.62
C GLN A 82 16.79 -29.57 15.46
N PRO A 83 16.78 -30.06 16.72
CA PRO A 83 15.67 -29.81 17.63
C PRO A 83 15.55 -28.31 17.95
N LYS A 84 14.32 -27.81 17.94
CA LYS A 84 14.01 -26.43 18.32
C LYS A 84 14.24 -26.18 19.82
N LEU A 85 14.43 -24.91 20.17
CA LEU A 85 14.46 -24.50 21.57
C LEU A 85 13.07 -24.63 22.22
N LYS A 86 13.03 -24.67 23.56
CA LYS A 86 11.78 -24.78 24.31
C LYS A 86 10.86 -23.59 23.97
N ASN A 87 9.62 -23.88 23.56
CA ASN A 87 8.60 -22.91 23.13
C ASN A 87 8.94 -22.12 21.85
N GLN A 88 9.90 -22.57 21.04
CA GLN A 88 10.23 -21.95 19.75
C GLN A 88 9.39 -22.57 18.63
N ASP A 89 8.70 -21.74 17.85
CA ASP A 89 7.95 -22.16 16.66
C ASP A 89 8.73 -21.88 15.35
N ASP A 90 8.13 -22.23 14.20
CA ASP A 90 8.76 -21.98 12.89
C ASP A 90 8.87 -20.48 12.57
N ALA A 91 7.96 -19.64 13.08
CA ALA A 91 7.95 -18.20 12.84
C ALA A 91 9.10 -17.51 13.61
N GLN A 92 9.36 -17.93 14.84
CA GLN A 92 10.47 -17.44 15.65
C GLN A 92 11.81 -17.81 15.03
N CYS A 93 11.98 -19.06 14.57
CA CYS A 93 13.18 -19.48 13.85
C CYS A 93 13.38 -18.64 12.57
N ALA A 94 12.33 -18.45 11.78
CA ALA A 94 12.41 -17.63 10.57
C ALA A 94 12.79 -16.17 10.88
N TYR A 95 12.26 -15.61 11.98
CA TYR A 95 12.58 -14.26 12.42
C TYR A 95 14.05 -14.12 12.81
N GLU A 96 14.60 -15.06 13.58
CA GLU A 96 16.03 -15.11 13.95
C GLU A 96 16.93 -15.12 12.69
N ILE A 97 16.59 -15.93 11.69
CA ILE A 97 17.33 -16.03 10.42
C ILE A 97 17.32 -14.70 9.66
N LEU A 98 16.17 -14.01 9.62
CA LEU A 98 16.01 -12.76 8.86
C LEU A 98 16.60 -11.52 9.55
N GLN A 99 16.92 -11.59 10.84
CA GLN A 99 17.59 -10.50 11.55
C GLN A 99 19.08 -10.38 11.20
N GLU A 100 19.68 -11.45 10.71
CA GLU A 100 21.11 -11.50 10.40
C GLU A 100 21.36 -11.01 8.98
N ASN A 101 22.41 -10.20 8.78
CA ASN A 101 22.81 -9.67 7.47
C ASN A 101 23.57 -10.70 6.60
N LEU A 102 23.15 -11.96 6.64
CA LEU A 102 23.78 -13.09 5.93
C LEU A 102 22.90 -13.60 4.79
N HIS A 103 22.21 -12.68 4.10
CA HIS A 103 21.16 -13.00 3.12
C HIS A 103 21.70 -13.77 1.90
N ASP A 104 22.89 -13.41 1.42
CA ASP A 104 23.53 -14.05 0.26
C ASP A 104 23.93 -15.50 0.54
N GLU A 105 24.39 -15.77 1.76
CA GLU A 105 24.69 -17.11 2.26
C GLU A 105 23.42 -17.95 2.29
N VAL A 106 22.26 -17.38 2.66
CA VAL A 106 20.99 -18.11 2.63
C VAL A 106 20.53 -18.36 1.20
N TYR A 107 20.56 -17.34 0.34
CA TYR A 107 20.17 -17.45 -1.07
C TYR A 107 20.99 -18.51 -1.80
N SER A 108 22.29 -18.56 -1.56
CA SER A 108 23.18 -19.53 -2.19
C SER A 108 23.02 -20.95 -1.64
N ARG A 109 22.74 -21.09 -0.33
CA ARG A 109 22.63 -22.39 0.33
C ARG A 109 21.26 -23.05 0.24
N LEU A 110 20.19 -22.29 0.06
CA LEU A 110 18.84 -22.83 -0.15
C LEU A 110 18.62 -23.41 -1.55
N VAL A 111 19.58 -23.22 -2.45
CA VAL A 111 19.43 -23.55 -3.87
C VAL A 111 19.79 -24.99 -4.29
N PRO A 112 20.44 -25.86 -3.50
CA PRO A 112 20.59 -27.27 -3.86
C PRO A 112 19.65 -28.14 -3.03
N THR A 113 18.39 -28.28 -3.45
CA THR A 113 17.58 -29.51 -3.43
C THR A 113 16.13 -29.19 -3.79
N HIS A 114 15.61 -29.88 -4.81
CA HIS A 114 14.34 -29.55 -5.45
C HIS A 114 13.08 -29.77 -4.57
N SER A 115 13.16 -30.29 -3.34
CA SER A 115 11.95 -30.46 -2.52
C SER A 115 12.21 -30.60 -1.02
N VAL A 116 12.52 -29.49 -0.35
CA VAL A 116 12.16 -29.32 1.07
C VAL A 116 11.27 -28.08 1.15
N LEU A 117 9.98 -28.27 1.43
CA LEU A 117 8.98 -27.19 1.54
C LEU A 117 9.47 -26.05 2.45
N ARG A 118 10.15 -26.37 3.55
CA ARG A 118 10.74 -25.40 4.48
C ARG A 118 11.73 -24.45 3.78
N GLY A 119 12.65 -24.99 2.97
CA GLY A 119 13.61 -24.17 2.22
C GLY A 119 12.92 -23.19 1.27
N TRP A 120 11.87 -23.63 0.57
CA TRP A 120 11.07 -22.76 -0.28
C TRP A 120 10.30 -21.68 0.50
N LEU A 121 9.78 -22.00 1.68
CA LEU A 121 9.11 -21.03 2.56
C LEU A 121 10.08 -19.95 3.05
N LEU A 122 11.32 -20.32 3.39
CA LEU A 122 12.34 -19.35 3.76
C LEU A 122 12.78 -18.50 2.56
N LEU A 123 12.92 -19.10 1.38
CA LEU A 123 13.22 -18.37 0.15
C LEU A 123 12.09 -17.40 -0.24
N ASN A 124 10.83 -17.76 0.00
CA ASN A 124 9.68 -16.88 -0.19
C ASN A 124 9.76 -15.63 0.71
N LEU A 125 10.20 -15.80 1.96
CA LEU A 125 10.47 -14.69 2.86
C LEU A 125 11.62 -13.84 2.30
N LEU A 126 12.81 -14.43 2.07
CA LEU A 126 13.97 -13.68 1.59
C LEU A 126 13.68 -12.84 0.35
N THR A 127 13.04 -13.43 -0.67
CA THR A 127 12.68 -12.74 -1.92
C THR A 127 11.73 -11.56 -1.72
N GLY A 128 10.93 -11.56 -0.66
CA GLY A 128 10.04 -10.45 -0.30
C GLY A 128 10.69 -9.32 0.51
N PHE A 129 11.74 -9.61 1.29
CA PHE A 129 12.35 -8.66 2.22
C PHE A 129 13.72 -8.15 1.76
N PHE A 130 14.53 -9.00 1.12
CA PHE A 130 15.95 -8.75 0.88
C PHE A 130 16.35 -9.08 -0.56
N LEU A 131 17.13 -8.20 -1.19
CA LEU A 131 17.72 -8.48 -2.49
C LEU A 131 19.03 -9.26 -2.31
N PRO A 132 19.31 -10.27 -3.16
CA PRO A 132 20.67 -10.77 -3.32
C PRO A 132 21.63 -9.64 -3.68
N SER A 133 22.92 -9.79 -3.36
CA SER A 133 23.94 -8.87 -3.86
C SER A 133 23.96 -8.81 -5.39
N ASN A 134 24.54 -7.74 -5.94
CA ASN A 134 24.71 -7.59 -7.39
C ASN A 134 25.46 -8.78 -8.02
N THR A 135 26.34 -9.43 -7.26
CA THR A 135 27.11 -10.60 -7.71
C THR A 135 26.24 -11.86 -7.77
N LEU A 136 25.32 -12.05 -6.81
CA LEU A 136 24.44 -13.22 -6.71
C LEU A 136 23.14 -13.09 -7.54
N MET A 137 22.66 -11.86 -7.73
CA MET A 137 21.42 -11.54 -8.43
C MET A 137 21.20 -12.27 -9.77
N PRO A 138 22.16 -12.31 -10.72
CA PRO A 138 21.94 -12.98 -12.01
C PRO A 138 21.73 -14.49 -11.84
N TYR A 139 22.43 -15.12 -10.89
CA TYR A 139 22.33 -16.54 -10.60
C TYR A 139 20.99 -16.89 -9.93
N ALA A 140 20.61 -16.10 -8.91
CA ALA A 140 19.35 -16.28 -8.18
C ALA A 140 18.13 -16.10 -9.09
N THR A 141 18.16 -15.09 -9.96
CA THR A 141 17.08 -14.82 -10.93
C THR A 141 16.88 -15.99 -11.89
N LYS A 142 17.98 -16.52 -12.45
CA LYS A 142 17.93 -17.65 -13.38
C LYS A 142 17.44 -18.93 -12.71
N PHE A 143 17.91 -19.21 -11.49
CA PHE A 143 17.43 -20.36 -10.73
C PHE A 143 15.91 -20.31 -10.50
N LEU A 144 15.40 -19.16 -10.06
CA LEU A 144 13.96 -18.99 -9.84
C LEU A 144 13.15 -19.10 -11.14
N GLN A 145 13.67 -18.58 -12.27
CA GLN A 145 13.05 -18.78 -13.59
C GLN A 145 12.95 -20.26 -13.95
N GLN A 146 14.01 -21.03 -13.77
CA GLN A 146 14.02 -22.47 -14.06
C GLN A 146 13.07 -23.23 -13.12
N ALA A 147 13.13 -22.95 -11.80
CA ALA A 147 12.27 -23.60 -10.82
C ALA A 147 10.78 -23.22 -10.97
N SER A 148 10.48 -22.01 -11.46
CA SER A 148 9.12 -21.57 -11.74
C SER A 148 8.47 -22.25 -12.95
N SER A 149 9.29 -22.88 -13.81
CA SER A 149 8.82 -23.61 -14.99
C SER A 149 8.24 -24.99 -14.64
N ASP A 150 8.57 -25.51 -13.46
CA ASP A 150 7.99 -26.72 -12.84
C ASP A 150 6.67 -26.35 -12.14
N PRO A 151 5.63 -27.20 -12.04
CA PRO A 151 4.36 -26.96 -11.31
C PRO A 151 4.43 -26.44 -9.86
N SER A 152 5.60 -26.20 -9.27
CA SER A 152 5.77 -25.62 -7.94
C SER A 152 5.18 -24.20 -7.84
N LYS A 153 4.04 -24.07 -7.12
CA LYS A 153 3.39 -22.77 -6.86
C LYS A 153 4.31 -21.82 -6.08
N ILE A 154 5.08 -22.31 -5.13
CA ILE A 154 5.95 -21.48 -4.27
C ILE A 154 7.14 -20.91 -5.04
N ALA A 155 7.71 -21.64 -6.01
CA ALA A 155 8.80 -21.13 -6.84
C ALA A 155 8.36 -19.92 -7.68
N ARG A 156 7.16 -19.96 -8.27
CA ARG A 156 6.54 -18.81 -8.96
C ARG A 156 6.32 -17.62 -8.05
N ILE A 157 5.92 -17.88 -6.79
CA ILE A 157 5.77 -16.82 -5.78
C ILE A 157 7.13 -16.17 -5.49
N CYS A 158 8.17 -16.95 -5.21
CA CYS A 158 9.53 -16.44 -4.95
C CYS A 158 10.07 -15.60 -6.12
N GLN A 159 9.90 -16.09 -7.36
CA GLN A 159 10.30 -15.36 -8.57
C GLN A 159 9.56 -14.01 -8.68
N SER A 160 8.25 -14.02 -8.47
CA SER A 160 7.41 -12.83 -8.50
C SER A 160 7.83 -11.83 -7.41
N ASN A 161 8.08 -12.30 -6.19
CA ASN A 161 8.54 -11.48 -5.08
C ASN A 161 9.90 -10.84 -5.36
N LEU A 162 10.88 -11.61 -5.86
CA LEU A 162 12.21 -11.07 -6.18
C LEU A 162 12.11 -9.95 -7.22
N ARG A 163 11.30 -10.15 -8.26
CA ARG A 163 11.04 -9.12 -9.28
C ARG A 163 10.41 -7.86 -8.67
N LYS A 164 9.43 -8.02 -7.77
CA LYS A 164 8.77 -6.89 -7.09
C LYS A 164 9.73 -6.16 -6.16
N ASN A 165 10.50 -6.88 -5.37
CA ASN A 165 11.52 -6.33 -4.49
C ASN A 165 12.53 -5.49 -5.29
N PHE A 166 12.96 -5.99 -6.45
CA PHE A 166 13.84 -5.24 -7.34
C PHE A 166 13.19 -3.97 -7.91
N MET A 167 11.93 -4.04 -8.35
CA MET A 167 11.23 -2.91 -8.98
C MET A 167 10.78 -1.82 -7.99
N TYR A 168 10.31 -2.21 -6.81
CA TYR A 168 9.61 -1.33 -5.87
C TYR A 168 10.36 -1.13 -4.54
N GLY A 169 11.43 -1.88 -4.32
CA GLY A 169 12.08 -2.03 -3.02
C GLY A 169 11.35 -3.04 -2.13
N GLY A 170 12.12 -3.78 -1.33
CA GLY A 170 11.61 -4.73 -0.35
C GLY A 170 10.91 -4.07 0.82
N ARG A 171 10.28 -4.89 1.67
CA ARG A 171 9.66 -4.37 2.90
C ARG A 171 10.73 -3.81 3.84
N ARG A 172 10.47 -2.63 4.40
CA ARG A 172 11.40 -1.91 5.31
C ARG A 172 11.50 -2.53 6.70
N HIS A 173 10.51 -3.32 7.09
CA HIS A 173 10.41 -3.93 8.41
C HIS A 173 10.06 -5.41 8.27
N LEU A 174 10.67 -6.23 9.13
CA LEU A 174 10.32 -7.64 9.27
C LEU A 174 8.83 -7.80 9.67
N PRO A 175 8.18 -8.90 9.27
CA PRO A 175 6.78 -9.13 9.60
C PRO A 175 6.62 -9.35 11.10
N PHE A 176 5.46 -8.98 11.63
CA PHE A 176 5.05 -9.33 13.00
C PHE A 176 4.86 -10.86 13.11
N PRO A 177 4.97 -11.47 14.31
CA PRO A 177 4.86 -12.93 14.47
C PRO A 177 3.63 -13.56 13.78
N VAL A 178 2.44 -12.98 13.97
CA VAL A 178 1.19 -13.45 13.35
C VAL A 178 1.20 -13.32 11.81
N GLU A 179 1.93 -12.35 11.27
CA GLU A 179 2.12 -12.22 9.83
C GLU A 179 3.16 -13.22 9.32
N MET A 180 4.23 -13.47 10.09
CA MET A 180 5.23 -14.49 9.78
C MET A 180 4.61 -15.89 9.70
N GLU A 181 3.75 -16.25 10.67
CA GLU A 181 3.00 -17.50 10.64
C GLU A 181 2.18 -17.62 9.34
N ALA A 182 1.42 -16.57 8.98
CA ALA A 182 0.61 -16.56 7.75
C ALA A 182 1.46 -16.71 6.48
N LEU A 183 2.63 -16.08 6.44
CA LEU A 183 3.62 -16.20 5.35
C LEU A 183 4.14 -17.64 5.22
N LEU A 184 4.39 -18.32 6.33
CA LEU A 184 4.92 -19.69 6.37
C LEU A 184 3.87 -20.75 6.00
N VAL A 185 2.58 -20.43 6.09
CA VAL A 185 1.50 -21.31 5.57
C VAL A 185 0.98 -20.88 4.20
N LEU A 186 1.58 -19.86 3.58
CA LEU A 186 1.14 -19.25 2.31
C LEU A 186 -0.35 -18.85 2.30
N MET A 187 -0.89 -18.46 3.45
CA MET A 187 -2.30 -18.08 3.59
C MET A 187 -2.45 -16.60 3.30
N GLY A 188 -3.24 -16.29 2.27
CA GLY A 188 -3.61 -14.90 2.00
C GLY A 188 -4.65 -14.39 2.99
N ARG A 189 -4.68 -13.07 3.21
CA ARG A 189 -5.69 -12.42 4.06
C ARG A 189 -6.82 -11.88 3.19
N GLY A 190 -8.05 -12.23 3.52
CA GLY A 190 -9.24 -11.66 2.90
C GLY A 190 -9.37 -10.19 3.28
N VAL A 191 -9.30 -9.29 2.30
CA VAL A 191 -9.59 -7.87 2.50
C VAL A 191 -10.96 -7.55 1.92
N ARG A 192 -11.78 -6.89 2.74
CA ARG A 192 -13.05 -6.32 2.31
C ARG A 192 -12.78 -4.94 1.72
N ILE A 193 -13.19 -4.74 0.47
CA ILE A 193 -13.26 -3.42 -0.15
C ILE A 193 -14.68 -2.89 0.00
N LEU A 194 -14.81 -1.64 0.45
CA LEU A 194 -16.05 -0.84 0.46
C LEU A 194 -15.70 0.49 -0.25
N PRO A 195 -16.60 1.05 -1.08
CA PRO A 195 -17.87 1.62 -0.63
C PRO A 195 -19.09 1.09 -1.43
N GLY A 196 -20.18 0.70 -0.75
CA GLY A 196 -21.43 0.23 -1.41
C GLY A 196 -21.44 -1.24 -1.91
N CYS A 197 -20.27 -1.85 -2.13
CA CYS A 197 -20.13 -3.28 -2.45
C CYS A 197 -19.01 -3.89 -1.59
N SER A 198 -19.19 -5.11 -1.07
CA SER A 198 -18.14 -5.86 -0.34
C SER A 198 -17.43 -6.84 -1.27
N ILE A 199 -16.25 -6.48 -1.77
CA ILE A 199 -15.39 -7.40 -2.54
C ILE A 199 -14.39 -8.02 -1.58
N TYR A 200 -14.25 -9.36 -1.63
CA TYR A 200 -13.25 -10.10 -0.85
C TYR A 200 -12.08 -10.46 -1.75
N LEU A 201 -10.93 -9.81 -1.55
CA LEU A 201 -9.68 -10.16 -2.24
C LEU A 201 -8.75 -10.92 -1.31
N LEU A 202 -8.09 -11.94 -1.85
CA LEU A 202 -7.07 -12.69 -1.14
C LEU A 202 -5.72 -11.98 -1.30
N LEU A 203 -5.34 -11.16 -0.31
CA LEU A 203 -4.04 -10.50 -0.36
C LEU A 203 -2.91 -11.49 -0.10
N SER A 204 -1.91 -11.45 -0.98
CA SER A 204 -0.58 -11.94 -0.63
C SER A 204 0.11 -10.91 0.26
N SER A 205 0.80 -11.36 1.30
CA SER A 205 1.58 -10.55 2.25
C SER A 205 2.69 -9.71 1.62
N LEU A 206 3.02 -9.96 0.35
CA LEU A 206 4.03 -9.25 -0.44
C LEU A 206 3.42 -8.56 -1.67
N GLN A 207 2.10 -8.43 -1.74
CA GLN A 207 1.42 -7.66 -2.80
C GLN A 207 1.63 -6.17 -2.60
N VAL A 208 1.95 -5.47 -3.68
CA VAL A 208 2.12 -4.01 -3.65
C VAL A 208 0.77 -3.35 -3.86
N ALA A 209 0.51 -2.24 -3.16
CA ALA A 209 -0.77 -1.51 -3.24
C ALA A 209 -1.17 -1.15 -4.68
N LYS A 210 -0.19 -0.87 -5.55
CA LYS A 210 -0.40 -0.63 -6.98
C LYS A 210 -1.00 -1.84 -7.71
N GLU A 211 -0.52 -3.05 -7.42
CA GLU A 211 -1.04 -4.28 -8.04
C GLU A 211 -2.44 -4.57 -7.54
N LEU A 212 -2.68 -4.37 -6.24
CA LEU A 212 -4.01 -4.49 -5.67
C LEU A 212 -4.99 -3.50 -6.30
N LEU A 213 -4.58 -2.24 -6.45
CA LEU A 213 -5.38 -1.22 -7.12
C LEU A 213 -5.70 -1.63 -8.56
N GLN A 214 -4.70 -2.10 -9.30
CA GLN A 214 -4.88 -2.59 -10.67
C GLN A 214 -5.86 -3.75 -10.76
N GLU A 215 -5.72 -4.76 -9.89
CA GLU A 215 -6.61 -5.92 -9.85
C GLU A 215 -8.07 -5.50 -9.59
N ILE A 216 -8.29 -4.57 -8.67
CA ILE A 216 -9.62 -4.04 -8.38
C ILE A 216 -10.18 -3.28 -9.58
N CYS A 217 -9.36 -2.42 -10.20
CA CYS A 217 -9.74 -1.62 -11.36
C CYS A 217 -10.11 -2.50 -12.56
N GLU A 218 -9.33 -3.54 -12.84
CA GLU A 218 -9.62 -4.51 -13.90
C GLU A 218 -10.93 -5.26 -13.64
N GLN A 219 -11.20 -5.66 -12.39
CA GLN A 219 -12.45 -6.34 -12.02
C GLN A 219 -13.70 -5.48 -12.22
N MET A 220 -13.58 -4.15 -12.13
CA MET A 220 -14.70 -3.22 -12.35
C MET A 220 -14.70 -2.59 -13.75
N GLY A 221 -13.92 -3.13 -14.70
CA GLY A 221 -13.86 -2.61 -16.07
C GLY A 221 -13.11 -1.29 -16.24
N ALA A 222 -12.43 -0.80 -15.21
CA ALA A 222 -11.67 0.45 -15.18
C ALA A 222 -10.16 0.23 -15.44
N GLY A 223 -9.83 -0.58 -16.44
CA GLY A 223 -8.45 -1.02 -16.72
C GLY A 223 -7.57 0.00 -17.46
N GLU A 224 -8.13 1.14 -17.87
CA GLU A 224 -7.36 2.18 -18.55
C GLU A 224 -6.44 2.91 -17.58
N GLN A 225 -5.17 3.09 -17.96
CA GLN A 225 -4.15 3.66 -17.08
C GLN A 225 -4.48 5.09 -16.60
N GLU A 226 -5.13 5.90 -17.44
CA GLU A 226 -5.56 7.26 -17.09
C GLU A 226 -6.65 7.24 -16.02
N GLU A 227 -7.61 6.32 -16.14
CA GLU A 227 -8.68 6.14 -15.16
C GLU A 227 -8.14 5.55 -13.84
N MET A 228 -7.26 4.56 -13.91
CA MET A 228 -6.64 3.94 -12.73
C MET A 228 -5.89 4.95 -11.84
N GLN A 229 -5.25 5.96 -12.45
CA GLN A 229 -4.55 7.02 -11.72
C GLN A 229 -5.50 7.93 -10.92
N GLU A 230 -6.80 7.86 -11.18
CA GLU A 230 -7.81 8.60 -10.44
C GLU A 230 -8.23 7.92 -9.14
N PHE A 231 -7.80 6.68 -8.90
CA PHE A 231 -8.16 5.91 -7.72
C PHE A 231 -7.02 5.81 -6.70
N ALA A 232 -7.40 5.67 -5.43
CA ALA A 232 -6.49 5.39 -4.34
C ALA A 232 -7.09 4.40 -3.33
N LEU A 233 -6.20 3.68 -2.65
CA LEU A 233 -6.55 2.75 -1.58
C LEU A 233 -6.34 3.40 -0.22
N PHE A 234 -7.36 3.31 0.65
CA PHE A 234 -7.36 3.84 2.01
C PHE A 234 -7.44 2.70 3.01
N ALA A 235 -6.44 2.57 3.87
CA ALA A 235 -6.50 1.64 4.99
C ALA A 235 -7.25 2.28 6.16
N ILE A 236 -8.41 1.72 6.51
CA ILE A 236 -9.21 2.10 7.66
C ILE A 236 -9.06 1.00 8.71
N ARG A 237 -8.45 1.35 9.85
CA ARG A 237 -8.35 0.46 11.00
C ARG A 237 -9.65 0.49 11.78
N SER A 238 -10.47 -0.55 11.66
CA SER A 238 -11.68 -0.75 12.44
C SER A 238 -11.34 -1.63 13.64
N THR A 239 -11.27 -1.04 14.84
CA THR A 239 -10.76 -1.69 16.07
C THR A 239 -9.32 -2.22 15.93
N ASN A 240 -8.73 -2.76 17.00
CA ASN A 240 -7.30 -3.12 17.02
C ASN A 240 -6.90 -4.27 16.07
N ILE A 241 -7.86 -4.97 15.44
CA ILE A 241 -7.60 -6.27 14.80
C ILE A 241 -7.90 -6.27 13.30
N LEU A 242 -8.85 -5.46 12.80
CA LEU A 242 -9.27 -5.49 11.40
C LEU A 242 -8.89 -4.21 10.66
N VAL A 243 -8.11 -4.36 9.59
CA VAL A 243 -7.85 -3.29 8.61
C VAL A 243 -8.73 -3.52 7.39
N THR A 244 -9.65 -2.60 7.13
CA THR A 244 -10.46 -2.56 5.92
C THR A 244 -9.75 -1.69 4.90
N VAL A 245 -9.63 -2.12 3.64
CA VAL A 245 -9.09 -1.28 2.56
C VAL A 245 -10.27 -0.72 1.79
N ASN A 246 -10.33 0.59 1.61
CA ASN A 246 -11.40 1.25 0.86
C ASN A 246 -10.83 1.78 -0.44
N LEU A 247 -11.51 1.50 -1.55
CA LEU A 247 -11.18 2.10 -2.84
C LEU A 247 -11.91 3.43 -2.92
N ARG A 248 -11.21 4.49 -3.31
CA ARG A 248 -11.85 5.78 -3.62
C ARG A 248 -11.31 6.38 -4.89
N ARG A 249 -12.21 6.96 -5.66
CA ARG A 249 -11.89 7.83 -6.78
C ARG A 249 -11.62 9.24 -6.28
N LEU A 250 -10.39 9.71 -6.40
CA LEU A 250 -9.94 11.02 -5.95
C LEU A 250 -10.20 12.12 -6.97
N THR A 251 -10.22 11.76 -8.25
CA THR A 251 -10.43 12.71 -9.34
C THR A 251 -11.37 12.16 -10.40
N TRP A 252 -12.01 13.05 -11.16
CA TRP A 252 -13.11 12.69 -12.05
C TRP A 252 -12.86 13.25 -13.46
N LYS A 253 -11.67 13.03 -14.03
CA LYS A 253 -11.34 13.47 -15.39
C LYS A 253 -11.81 12.48 -16.44
N THR A 254 -11.66 11.18 -16.20
CA THR A 254 -12.15 10.20 -17.15
C THR A 254 -13.68 10.10 -17.04
N PRO A 255 -14.43 10.02 -18.14
CA PRO A 255 -15.88 9.87 -18.09
C PRO A 255 -16.30 8.65 -17.29
N LEU A 256 -17.43 8.74 -16.57
CA LEU A 256 -18.03 7.56 -15.96
C LEU A 256 -18.63 6.66 -17.03
N HIS A 257 -18.52 5.36 -16.79
CA HIS A 257 -19.11 4.30 -17.59
C HIS A 257 -19.92 3.39 -16.66
N PHE A 258 -20.99 2.78 -17.17
CA PHE A 258 -21.99 2.11 -16.31
C PHE A 258 -22.38 0.73 -16.85
N GLU A 259 -21.50 0.12 -17.65
CA GLU A 259 -21.63 -1.24 -18.15
C GLU A 259 -21.40 -2.26 -17.03
N ASP A 260 -20.52 -1.94 -16.08
CA ASP A 260 -20.21 -2.78 -14.94
C ASP A 260 -20.99 -2.39 -13.67
N LYS A 261 -21.60 -3.40 -13.03
CA LYS A 261 -22.41 -3.21 -11.82
C LYS A 261 -21.56 -2.83 -10.61
N ILE A 262 -20.37 -3.43 -10.46
CA ILE A 262 -19.45 -3.14 -9.35
C ILE A 262 -18.98 -1.69 -9.46
N TYR A 263 -18.62 -1.25 -10.68
CA TYR A 263 -18.27 0.15 -10.94
C TYR A 263 -19.39 1.09 -10.52
N THR A 264 -20.63 0.81 -10.95
CA THR A 264 -21.81 1.63 -10.58
C THR A 264 -22.03 1.65 -9.07
N ASP A 265 -21.93 0.51 -8.40
CA ASP A 265 -22.13 0.39 -6.95
C ASP A 265 -21.07 1.14 -6.15
N ILE A 266 -19.79 1.09 -6.57
CA ILE A 266 -18.68 1.81 -5.94
C ILE A 266 -18.88 3.33 -6.06
N HIS A 267 -19.15 3.83 -7.27
CA HIS A 267 -19.32 5.26 -7.49
C HIS A 267 -20.59 5.78 -6.80
N TYR A 268 -21.69 5.01 -6.84
CA TYR A 268 -22.88 5.34 -6.08
C TYR A 268 -22.58 5.39 -4.58
N GLY A 269 -21.90 4.38 -4.02
CA GLY A 269 -21.57 4.32 -2.60
C GLY A 269 -20.69 5.48 -2.15
N GLN A 270 -19.71 5.87 -2.97
CA GLN A 270 -18.83 7.01 -2.70
C GLN A 270 -19.59 8.35 -2.76
N VAL A 271 -20.47 8.54 -3.74
CA VAL A 271 -21.23 9.80 -3.91
C VAL A 271 -22.40 9.93 -2.92
N SER A 272 -22.99 8.80 -2.52
CA SER A 272 -24.11 8.75 -1.55
C SER A 272 -23.66 8.68 -0.09
N ASN A 273 -22.34 8.64 0.17
CA ASN A 273 -21.75 8.62 1.51
C ASN A 273 -22.12 7.37 2.35
N GLU A 274 -22.32 6.21 1.71
CA GLU A 274 -22.53 4.93 2.40
C GLU A 274 -21.24 4.38 3.07
N ASP A 275 -20.11 5.07 2.93
CA ASP A 275 -18.78 4.64 3.38
C ASP A 275 -18.22 5.41 4.59
N GLY A 276 -18.99 6.35 5.12
CA GLY A 276 -18.60 7.17 6.27
C GLY A 276 -17.44 8.13 6.02
N SER A 277 -17.05 8.42 4.76
CA SER A 277 -16.13 9.54 4.51
C SER A 277 -16.80 10.90 4.63
N GLN A 278 -16.28 11.70 5.57
CA GLN A 278 -16.62 13.11 5.76
C GLN A 278 -16.32 14.05 4.57
N LEU A 279 -15.97 13.55 3.38
CA LEU A 279 -15.55 14.39 2.25
C LEU A 279 -16.69 14.78 1.30
N VAL A 280 -17.83 14.08 1.35
CA VAL A 280 -19.09 14.52 0.71
C VAL A 280 -20.20 14.76 1.76
N SER A 281 -19.92 14.49 3.05
CA SER A 281 -20.95 14.48 4.09
C SER A 281 -20.88 15.60 5.10
N THR A 282 -21.78 16.56 4.91
CA THR A 282 -22.67 16.97 6.00
C THR A 282 -24.06 16.34 5.92
N PHE A 283 -24.39 15.60 4.87
CA PHE A 283 -25.76 15.13 4.65
C PHE A 283 -25.77 13.67 4.17
N TRP A 284 -26.75 12.91 4.69
CA TRP A 284 -27.20 11.60 4.19
C TRP A 284 -26.55 10.37 4.85
N HIS A 285 -27.20 9.87 5.91
CA HIS A 285 -27.22 8.46 6.33
C HIS A 285 -28.67 8.11 6.79
N ARG A 286 -29.12 6.87 6.50
CA ARG A 286 -30.53 6.36 6.48
C ARG A 286 -31.21 6.34 7.86
N GLU A 287 -32.53 6.53 8.02
CA GLU A 287 -33.74 5.80 7.54
C GLU A 287 -35.00 6.70 7.50
N ASP A 288 -34.90 7.93 8.02
CA ASP A 288 -36.01 8.88 8.08
C ASP A 288 -35.88 9.96 7.01
N LEU A 289 -37.02 10.40 6.46
CA LEU A 289 -37.11 11.47 5.47
C LEU A 289 -36.46 12.79 5.95
N LYS A 290 -36.44 13.01 7.27
CA LYS A 290 -35.75 14.12 7.95
C LYS A 290 -34.23 14.08 7.77
N GLU A 291 -33.67 12.89 7.68
CA GLU A 291 -32.24 12.68 7.53
C GLU A 291 -31.80 12.91 6.09
N TYR A 292 -32.73 12.86 5.12
CA TYR A 292 -32.62 13.32 3.72
C TYR A 292 -32.93 14.82 3.52
N ILE A 293 -33.05 15.61 4.60
CA ILE A 293 -33.03 17.08 4.54
C ILE A 293 -31.70 17.61 5.10
N PRO A 294 -31.02 18.56 4.43
CA PRO A 294 -29.78 19.08 4.96
C PRO A 294 -30.05 19.72 6.33
N LYS A 295 -29.22 19.49 7.36
CA LYS A 295 -29.35 20.09 8.71
C LYS A 295 -29.62 21.60 8.66
N SER A 296 -29.06 22.31 7.69
CA SER A 296 -29.30 23.75 7.45
C SER A 296 -30.73 24.08 7.00
N LEU A 297 -31.44 23.13 6.38
CA LEU A 297 -32.80 23.27 5.84
C LEU A 297 -33.86 22.55 6.69
N GLN A 298 -33.46 21.71 7.65
CA GLN A 298 -34.38 20.97 8.52
C GLN A 298 -35.35 21.88 9.30
N SER A 299 -34.93 23.10 9.64
CA SER A 299 -35.78 24.10 10.32
C SER A 299 -36.70 24.88 9.39
N ARG A 300 -36.45 24.84 8.08
CA ARG A 300 -37.18 25.63 7.06
C ARG A 300 -38.20 24.82 6.27
N ILE A 301 -38.10 23.50 6.30
CA ILE A 301 -38.93 22.59 5.50
C ILE A 301 -39.82 21.77 6.44
N SER A 302 -41.14 21.88 6.25
CA SER A 302 -42.08 20.98 6.91
C SER A 302 -41.96 19.58 6.34
N THR A 303 -41.78 18.59 7.21
CA THR A 303 -41.67 17.18 6.81
C THR A 303 -42.93 16.67 6.12
N GLU A 304 -44.11 17.16 6.52
CA GLU A 304 -45.38 16.78 5.91
C GLU A 304 -45.51 17.32 4.49
N THR A 305 -45.10 18.57 4.25
CA THR A 305 -45.09 19.17 2.91
C THR A 305 -44.12 18.44 1.99
N LEU A 306 -42.95 18.06 2.50
CA LEU A 306 -41.96 17.28 1.76
C LEU A 306 -42.48 15.88 1.43
N GLN A 307 -43.10 15.20 2.39
CA GLN A 307 -43.70 13.87 2.19
C GLN A 307 -44.78 13.91 1.11
N ASN A 308 -45.70 14.87 1.18
CA ASN A 308 -46.76 15.03 0.19
C ASN A 308 -46.20 15.33 -1.21
N HIS A 309 -45.11 16.10 -1.29
CA HIS A 309 -44.44 16.36 -2.55
C HIS A 309 -43.77 15.11 -3.13
N LEU A 310 -43.07 14.34 -2.29
CA LEU A 310 -42.44 13.07 -2.68
C LEU A 310 -43.47 12.04 -3.12
N ASP A 311 -44.57 11.88 -2.39
CA ASP A 311 -45.65 10.97 -2.77
C ASP A 311 -46.25 11.34 -4.13
N ARG A 312 -46.41 12.64 -4.40
CA ARG A 312 -46.86 13.12 -5.71
C ARG A 312 -45.85 12.79 -6.81
N LEU A 313 -44.56 13.03 -6.57
CA LEU A 313 -43.50 12.71 -7.52
C LEU A 313 -43.43 11.19 -7.79
N LEU A 314 -43.40 10.37 -6.76
CA LEU A 314 -43.34 8.91 -6.85
C LEU A 314 -44.54 8.32 -7.61
N ARG A 315 -45.74 8.90 -7.48
CA ARG A 315 -46.93 8.49 -8.26
C ARG A 315 -46.81 8.83 -9.75
N THR A 316 -46.10 9.90 -10.09
CA THR A 316 -45.93 10.35 -11.49
C THR A 316 -44.70 9.76 -12.16
N MET A 317 -43.77 9.21 -11.39
CA MET A 317 -42.54 8.64 -11.91
C MET A 317 -42.77 7.22 -12.44
N GLN A 318 -42.12 6.91 -13.55
CA GLN A 318 -42.02 5.53 -14.03
C GLN A 318 -41.10 4.74 -13.07
N PRO A 319 -41.44 3.48 -12.75
CA PRO A 319 -40.60 2.65 -11.90
C PRO A 319 -39.25 2.41 -12.59
N LEU A 320 -38.17 2.80 -11.91
CA LEU A 320 -36.80 2.60 -12.38
C LEU A 320 -36.24 1.30 -11.82
N ARG A 321 -35.36 0.63 -12.59
CA ARG A 321 -34.55 -0.44 -12.02
C ARG A 321 -33.56 0.18 -11.03
N PRO A 322 -33.13 -0.55 -9.97
CA PRO A 322 -32.19 -0.02 -9.00
C PRO A 322 -30.91 0.55 -9.60
N VAL A 323 -30.37 -0.09 -10.65
CA VAL A 323 -29.16 0.40 -11.35
C VAL A 323 -29.42 1.73 -12.06
N ASP A 324 -30.56 1.89 -12.74
CA ASP A 324 -30.91 3.12 -13.46
C ASP A 324 -31.13 4.28 -12.47
N ALA A 325 -31.71 3.99 -11.29
CA ALA A 325 -31.87 4.97 -10.22
C ALA A 325 -30.51 5.44 -9.66
N LYS A 326 -29.55 4.52 -9.48
CA LYS A 326 -28.19 4.87 -9.05
C LYS A 326 -27.48 5.74 -10.08
N ILE A 327 -27.58 5.39 -11.36
CA ILE A 327 -26.99 6.16 -12.46
C ILE A 327 -27.57 7.58 -12.49
N GLN A 328 -28.91 7.71 -12.50
CA GLN A 328 -29.55 9.03 -12.50
C GLN A 328 -29.18 9.87 -11.27
N PHE A 329 -29.03 9.24 -10.10
CA PHE A 329 -28.56 9.93 -8.91
C PHE A 329 -27.13 10.46 -9.10
N ILE A 330 -26.19 9.62 -9.55
CA ILE A 330 -24.81 10.03 -9.80
C ILE A 330 -24.77 11.18 -10.80
N GLU A 331 -25.45 11.05 -11.94
CA GLU A 331 -25.52 12.09 -12.97
C GLU A 331 -26.09 13.42 -12.46
N HIS A 332 -27.02 13.37 -11.50
CA HIS A 332 -27.56 14.56 -10.87
C HIS A 332 -26.55 15.20 -9.91
N VAL A 333 -25.86 14.41 -9.10
CA VAL A 333 -24.85 14.91 -8.17
C VAL A 333 -23.61 15.45 -8.89
N MET A 334 -23.26 14.89 -10.05
CA MET A 334 -22.18 15.39 -10.91
C MET A 334 -22.37 16.84 -11.37
N LYS A 335 -23.62 17.33 -11.40
CA LYS A 335 -23.95 18.69 -11.81
C LYS A 335 -23.80 19.70 -10.67
N GLN A 336 -23.50 19.24 -9.45
CA GLN A 336 -23.36 20.10 -8.28
C GLN A 336 -21.98 20.79 -8.28
N PRO A 337 -21.89 22.04 -7.77
CA PRO A 337 -20.68 22.86 -7.87
C PRO A 337 -19.48 22.28 -7.09
N LEU A 338 -19.74 21.50 -6.05
CA LEU A 338 -18.71 20.86 -5.22
C LEU A 338 -18.37 19.44 -5.67
N PHE A 339 -18.96 18.94 -6.77
CA PHE A 339 -18.63 17.62 -7.28
C PHE A 339 -17.15 17.53 -7.68
N GLY A 340 -16.51 16.43 -7.30
CA GLY A 340 -15.10 16.17 -7.59
C GLY A 340 -14.11 16.95 -6.72
N TYR A 341 -14.58 17.64 -5.67
CA TYR A 341 -13.74 18.22 -4.64
C TYR A 341 -13.75 17.37 -3.37
N ASN A 342 -12.61 17.31 -2.70
CA ASN A 342 -12.53 16.91 -1.30
C ASN A 342 -12.93 18.11 -0.45
N ILE A 343 -14.05 18.01 0.27
CA ILE A 343 -14.66 19.15 0.94
C ILE A 343 -14.29 19.13 2.43
N PHE A 344 -13.87 20.28 2.95
CA PHE A 344 -13.52 20.48 4.34
C PHE A 344 -14.33 21.65 4.91
N LEU A 345 -14.96 21.47 6.07
CA LEU A 345 -15.67 22.54 6.75
C LEU A 345 -14.65 23.38 7.54
N VAL A 346 -14.61 24.67 7.28
CA VAL A 346 -13.72 25.62 7.93
C VAL A 346 -14.54 26.63 8.72
N GLU A 347 -14.23 26.73 10.01
CA GLU A 347 -14.92 27.62 10.94
C GLU A 347 -14.16 28.92 11.18
N LYS A 348 -12.84 28.95 10.92
CA LYS A 348 -12.00 30.15 11.06
C LYS A 348 -10.99 30.27 9.94
N VAL A 349 -10.85 31.50 9.43
CA VAL A 349 -9.96 31.88 8.33
C VAL A 349 -9.30 33.21 8.66
N SER A 350 -8.04 33.41 8.28
CA SER A 350 -7.31 34.66 8.55
C SER A 350 -7.76 35.85 7.70
N ASN A 351 -8.43 35.60 6.58
CA ASN A 351 -8.91 36.62 5.66
C ASN A 351 -10.37 36.98 5.98
N SER A 352 -10.59 38.22 6.42
CA SER A 352 -11.92 38.74 6.78
C SER A 352 -12.89 38.88 5.60
N THR A 353 -12.42 38.80 4.35
CA THR A 353 -13.31 38.81 3.17
C THR A 353 -13.98 37.47 2.92
N ILE A 354 -13.50 36.39 3.55
CA ILE A 354 -14.07 35.05 3.41
C ILE A 354 -15.12 34.87 4.51
N PRO A 355 -16.39 34.60 4.16
CA PRO A 355 -17.41 34.32 5.15
C PRO A 355 -17.10 33.01 5.87
N VAL A 356 -17.37 32.96 7.17
CA VAL A 356 -17.25 31.74 7.98
C VAL A 356 -18.56 31.47 8.72
N PRO A 357 -19.00 30.21 8.85
CA PRO A 357 -18.33 29.00 8.35
C PRO A 357 -18.41 28.89 6.81
N CYS A 358 -17.42 28.25 6.20
CA CYS A 358 -17.35 28.01 4.75
C CYS A 358 -16.78 26.63 4.43
N TYR A 359 -16.95 26.20 3.19
CA TYR A 359 -16.43 24.95 2.66
C TYR A 359 -15.19 25.21 1.82
N PHE A 360 -14.10 24.50 2.13
CA PHE A 360 -12.91 24.43 1.30
C PHE A 360 -12.97 23.16 0.45
N GLY A 361 -13.12 23.32 -0.86
CA GLY A 361 -13.04 22.22 -1.82
C GLY A 361 -11.64 22.10 -2.38
N VAL A 362 -11.02 20.92 -2.31
CA VAL A 362 -9.68 20.66 -2.85
C VAL A 362 -9.74 19.57 -3.92
N ASN A 363 -9.28 19.88 -5.13
CA ASN A 363 -9.07 18.89 -6.20
C ASN A 363 -7.64 18.99 -6.76
N LYS A 364 -7.32 18.27 -7.85
CA LYS A 364 -5.96 18.27 -8.45
C LYS A 364 -5.57 19.56 -9.17
N GLU A 365 -6.46 20.53 -9.31
CA GLU A 365 -6.24 21.76 -10.08
C GLU A 365 -6.26 23.00 -9.21
N GLN A 366 -7.14 23.04 -8.21
CA GLN A 366 -7.39 24.22 -7.40
C GLN A 366 -7.99 23.90 -6.03
N ILE A 367 -7.89 24.89 -5.14
CA ILE A 367 -8.65 25.00 -3.91
C ILE A 367 -9.73 26.06 -4.13
N ILE A 368 -10.97 25.74 -3.82
CA ILE A 368 -12.11 26.67 -3.87
C ILE A 368 -12.65 26.91 -2.46
N VAL A 369 -13.19 28.10 -2.24
CA VAL A 369 -13.88 28.46 -1.00
C VAL A 369 -15.33 28.79 -1.35
N VAL A 370 -16.27 28.10 -0.72
CA VAL A 370 -17.70 28.25 -0.96
C VAL A 370 -18.40 28.63 0.34
N ASP A 371 -19.27 29.64 0.29
CA ASP A 371 -20.06 30.07 1.46
C ASP A 371 -20.99 28.94 1.92
N SER A 372 -21.04 28.68 3.23
CA SER A 372 -21.83 27.55 3.75
C SER A 372 -23.34 27.74 3.63
N ILE A 373 -23.82 28.99 3.56
CA ILE A 373 -25.24 29.37 3.55
C ILE A 373 -25.72 29.59 2.11
N THR A 374 -25.06 30.45 1.35
CA THR A 374 -25.45 30.81 -0.03
C THR A 374 -25.00 29.77 -1.05
N GLN A 375 -24.03 28.92 -0.70
CA GLN A 375 -23.38 27.96 -1.62
C GLN A 375 -22.71 28.65 -2.82
N GLU A 376 -22.40 29.94 -2.71
CA GLU A 376 -21.70 30.69 -3.75
C GLU A 376 -20.18 30.57 -3.61
N LEU A 377 -19.49 30.56 -4.75
CA LEU A 377 -18.04 30.52 -4.83
C LEU A 377 -17.44 31.87 -4.41
N CYS A 378 -16.74 31.91 -3.28
CA CYS A 378 -16.14 33.11 -2.74
C CYS A 378 -14.71 33.34 -3.24
N HIS A 379 -13.91 32.27 -3.34
CA HIS A 379 -12.48 32.39 -3.65
C HIS A 379 -11.95 31.16 -4.39
N ILE A 380 -10.93 31.35 -5.23
CA ILE A 380 -10.24 30.29 -5.96
C ILE A 380 -8.74 30.48 -5.80
N ILE A 381 -8.04 29.40 -5.46
CA ILE A 381 -6.59 29.32 -5.37
C ILE A 381 -6.12 28.19 -6.30
N PRO A 382 -5.63 28.51 -7.51
CA PRO A 382 -5.05 27.50 -8.39
C PRO A 382 -3.87 26.80 -7.71
N LEU A 383 -3.81 25.46 -7.74
CA LEU A 383 -2.72 24.72 -7.09
C LEU A 383 -1.35 25.02 -7.72
N LYS A 384 -1.32 25.41 -8.99
CA LYS A 384 -0.10 25.89 -9.68
C LYS A 384 0.50 27.16 -9.05
N GLU A 385 -0.31 27.94 -8.32
CA GLU A 385 0.14 29.13 -7.60
C GLU A 385 0.50 28.83 -6.15
N LEU A 386 0.24 27.62 -5.65
CA LEU A 386 0.56 27.22 -4.29
C LEU A 386 2.07 26.97 -4.19
N GLN A 387 2.74 27.81 -3.41
CA GLN A 387 4.20 27.72 -3.22
C GLN A 387 4.55 26.82 -2.03
N ARG A 388 3.77 26.89 -0.96
CA ARG A 388 4.02 26.13 0.27
C ARG A 388 2.74 25.91 1.06
N MET A 389 2.59 24.71 1.61
CA MET A 389 1.55 24.36 2.58
C MET A 389 2.21 23.83 3.86
N ARG A 390 1.72 24.25 5.02
CA ARG A 390 2.24 23.81 6.33
C ARG A 390 1.11 23.54 7.31
N ILE A 391 1.20 22.42 8.02
CA ILE A 391 0.34 22.14 9.17
C ILE A 391 0.89 22.89 10.39
N LEU A 392 0.05 23.67 11.03
CA LEU A 392 0.33 24.40 12.26
C LEU A 392 -0.24 23.63 13.45
N ARG A 393 0.54 23.58 14.53
CA ARG A 393 0.08 22.99 15.79
C ARG A 393 -0.95 23.92 16.45
N PRO A 394 -1.93 23.36 17.17
CA PRO A 394 -2.83 24.14 18.01
C PRO A 394 -2.05 25.07 18.95
N THR A 395 -2.53 26.30 19.09
CA THR A 395 -1.97 27.29 20.03
C THR A 395 -2.47 27.10 21.47
N SER A 396 -3.51 26.29 21.68
CA SER A 396 -4.08 25.94 22.98
C SER A 396 -4.39 24.44 23.05
N GLU A 397 -4.49 23.88 24.26
CA GLU A 397 -4.81 22.44 24.46
C GLU A 397 -6.16 22.01 23.87
N GLN A 398 -7.08 22.95 23.65
CA GLN A 398 -8.38 22.74 23.00
C GLN A 398 -8.43 23.30 21.56
N GLY A 399 -7.32 23.85 21.06
CA GLY A 399 -7.27 24.48 19.75
C GLY A 399 -7.32 23.46 18.63
N LEU A 400 -7.91 23.84 17.50
CA LEU A 400 -7.85 23.03 16.30
C LEU A 400 -6.49 23.21 15.60
N PRO A 401 -5.97 22.16 14.96
CA PRO A 401 -4.81 22.29 14.09
C PRO A 401 -5.13 23.24 12.93
N GLY A 402 -4.13 24.04 12.56
CA GLY A 402 -4.23 25.01 11.48
C GLY A 402 -3.54 24.52 10.22
N ILE A 403 -3.93 25.04 9.06
CA ILE A 403 -3.15 24.95 7.83
C ILE A 403 -2.81 26.35 7.36
N GLU A 404 -1.54 26.58 7.07
CA GLU A 404 -1.04 27.78 6.40
C GLU A 404 -0.77 27.47 4.93
N LEU A 405 -1.35 28.28 4.04
CA LEU A 405 -1.21 28.24 2.60
C LEU A 405 -0.49 29.51 2.14
N ASN A 406 0.67 29.34 1.51
CA ASN A 406 1.40 30.42 0.85
C ASN A 406 1.28 30.24 -0.66
N TYR A 407 0.74 31.24 -1.35
CA TYR A 407 0.41 31.18 -2.77
C TYR A 407 0.57 32.54 -3.47
N GLY A 408 0.49 32.55 -4.79
CA GLY A 408 0.65 33.74 -5.62
C GLY A 408 2.05 33.85 -6.23
N SER A 409 2.34 34.99 -6.87
CA SER A 409 3.64 35.22 -7.53
C SER A 409 4.66 35.80 -6.55
N ALA A 410 5.95 35.72 -6.90
CA ALA A 410 7.01 36.38 -6.12
C ALA A 410 6.80 37.90 -5.98
N ALA A 411 6.09 38.51 -6.93
CA ALA A 411 5.75 39.94 -6.90
C ALA A 411 4.51 40.26 -6.04
N SER A 412 3.66 39.28 -5.75
CA SER A 412 2.45 39.45 -4.94
C SER A 412 2.17 38.18 -4.11
N PRO A 413 3.02 37.88 -3.11
CA PRO A 413 2.81 36.73 -2.24
C PRO A 413 1.55 36.92 -1.39
N LYS A 414 0.80 35.85 -1.21
CA LYS A 414 -0.40 35.78 -0.38
C LYS A 414 -0.26 34.65 0.63
N THR A 415 -0.75 34.88 1.84
CA THR A 415 -0.80 33.88 2.90
C THR A 415 -2.23 33.77 3.39
N LEU A 416 -2.72 32.55 3.51
CA LEU A 416 -4.03 32.23 4.07
C LEU A 416 -3.86 31.18 5.15
N TRP A 417 -4.49 31.40 6.29
CA TRP A 417 -4.51 30.43 7.37
C TRP A 417 -5.95 30.02 7.67
N ILE A 418 -6.14 28.73 7.96
CA ILE A 418 -7.43 28.11 8.28
C ILE A 418 -7.32 27.15 9.47
N GLU A 419 -8.37 27.06 10.29
CA GLU A 419 -8.50 26.00 11.31
C GLU A 419 -9.34 24.83 10.77
N LEU A 420 -8.87 23.61 11.00
CA LEU A 420 -9.52 22.38 10.52
C LEU A 420 -9.56 21.33 11.62
N SER A 421 -10.76 20.91 12.00
CA SER A 421 -10.97 19.80 12.95
C SER A 421 -10.54 18.43 12.38
N GLN A 422 -10.40 18.35 11.07
CA GLN A 422 -10.12 17.12 10.32
C GLN A 422 -8.63 16.84 10.13
N VAL A 423 -7.75 17.77 10.51
CA VAL A 423 -6.30 17.53 10.49
C VAL A 423 -5.94 16.70 11.71
N SER A 424 -5.92 15.38 11.57
CA SER A 424 -5.41 14.51 12.63
C SER A 424 -3.91 14.75 12.83
N HIS A 425 -3.50 14.91 14.08
CA HIS A 425 -2.10 14.78 14.47
C HIS A 425 -1.64 13.34 14.13
N GLN A 426 -0.99 13.16 12.99
CA GLN A 426 -0.11 12.01 12.81
C GLN A 426 1.27 12.40 13.36
N PRO A 427 1.77 11.72 14.41
CA PRO A 427 3.13 11.91 14.90
C PRO A 427 4.19 11.49 13.89
#